data_AF-A0A443Q757-F1
#
_entry.id   AF-A0A443Q757-F1
#
_cell.length_a   1.000
_cell.length_b   1.000
_cell.length_c   1.000
_cell.angle_alpha   90.00
_cell.angle_beta   90.00
_cell.angle_gamma   90.00
#
_symmetry.space_group_name_H-M   'P 1'
#
loop_
_entity.id
_entity.type
_entity.pdbx_description
1 polymer ?
#
loop_
_entity_poly.entity_id
_entity_poly.type
_entity_poly.pdbx_seq_one_letter_code
_entity_poly.pdbx_strand_id
1 'polypeptide(L)'
;MIIEAIRYLIDGYAALMANGDPRVANWPLMKSPFPTIIICISYIYFVKYLGPQLMKNRQPLDIRCLMIVYNFIMVLISALMFYLISTKAWFNGYSFKCEPVDYSPHGNALLIA
;
A
#
# COMPACT_ATOMS: atom_id res chain seq x y z
N MET A 1 -6.94 -3.91 35.48
CA MET A 1 -6.29 -2.83 34.70
C MET A 1 -5.62 -3.37 33.43
N ILE A 2 -4.58 -4.20 33.49
CA ILE A 2 -3.91 -4.72 32.28
C ILE A 2 -4.82 -5.61 31.41
N ILE A 3 -5.57 -6.53 32.03
CA ILE A 3 -6.49 -7.42 31.29
C ILE A 3 -7.60 -6.65 30.58
N GLU A 4 -8.12 -5.58 31.20
CA GLU A 4 -9.14 -4.75 30.56
C GLU A 4 -8.58 -3.93 29.40
N ALA A 5 -7.37 -3.38 29.56
CA ALA A 5 -6.70 -2.69 28.47
C ALA A 5 -6.43 -3.63 27.28
N ILE A 6 -6.04 -4.88 27.54
CA ILE A 6 -5.85 -5.89 26.49
C ILE A 6 -7.18 -6.22 25.79
N ARG A 7 -8.26 -6.41 26.55
CA ARG A 7 -9.60 -6.66 25.97
C ARG A 7 -10.06 -5.51 25.11
N TYR A 8 -9.93 -4.28 25.60
CA TYR A 8 -10.27 -3.07 24.84
C TYR A 8 -9.52 -3.00 23.50
N LEU A 9 -8.22 -3.32 23.50
CA LEU A 9 -7.42 -3.34 22.27
C LEU A 9 -7.84 -4.45 21.30
N ILE A 10 -8.14 -5.65 21.81
CA ILE A 10 -8.60 -6.77 20.98
C ILE A 10 -9.96 -6.46 20.36
N ASP A 11 -10.89 -5.94 21.17
CA ASP A 11 -12.24 -5.60 20.72
C ASP A 11 -12.22 -4.46 19.70
N GLY A 12 -11.37 -3.45 19.92
CA GLY A 12 -11.14 -2.36 18.97
C GLY A 12 -10.55 -2.85 17.64
N TYR A 13 -9.56 -3.76 17.70
CA TYR A 13 -8.99 -4.38 16.50
C TYR A 13 -10.03 -5.22 15.75
N ALA A 14 -10.82 -6.03 16.46
CA ALA A 14 -11.89 -6.83 15.86
C ALA A 14 -12.94 -5.95 15.17
N ALA A 15 -13.35 -4.85 15.81
CA ALA A 15 -14.30 -3.90 15.23
C ALA A 15 -13.75 -3.21 13.98
N LEU A 16 -12.45 -2.86 13.94
CA LEU A 16 -11.81 -2.28 12.76
C LEU A 16 -11.77 -3.29 11.60
N MET A 17 -11.35 -4.53 11.87
CA MET A 17 -11.26 -5.56 10.84
C MET A 17 -12.64 -5.99 10.31
N ALA A 18 -13.68 -5.91 11.13
CA ALA A 18 -15.06 -6.23 10.73
C ALA A 18 -15.64 -5.22 9.71
N ASN A 19 -15.13 -3.98 9.66
CA ASN A 19 -15.57 -2.93 8.73
C ASN A 19 -14.72 -2.86 7.45
N GLY A 20 -13.81 -3.81 7.22
CA GLY A 20 -12.98 -3.85 6.02
C GLY A 20 -13.78 -4.25 4.77
N ASP A 21 -13.39 -3.72 3.61
CA ASP A 21 -14.02 -4.07 2.33
C ASP A 21 -13.72 -5.54 1.97
N PRO A 22 -14.76 -6.40 1.84
CA PRO A 22 -14.56 -7.82 1.55
C PRO A 22 -13.95 -8.09 0.17
N ARG A 23 -14.04 -7.13 -0.77
CA ARG A 23 -13.53 -7.28 -2.15
C ARG A 23 -12.01 -7.40 -2.20
N VAL A 24 -11.32 -6.68 -1.32
CA VAL A 24 -9.85 -6.62 -1.27
C VAL A 24 -9.26 -7.52 -0.18
N ALA A 25 -10.09 -8.22 0.61
CA ALA A 25 -9.66 -9.02 1.75
C ALA A 25 -8.60 -10.09 1.43
N ASN A 26 -8.63 -10.62 0.20
CA ASN A 26 -7.67 -11.63 -0.26
C ASN A 26 -6.46 -11.05 -1.01
N TRP A 27 -6.38 -9.74 -1.16
CA TRP A 27 -5.26 -9.10 -1.84
C TRP A 27 -3.98 -9.19 -0.99
N PRO A 28 -2.80 -9.19 -1.63
CA PRO A 28 -1.54 -9.14 -0.91
C PRO A 28 -1.52 -7.94 0.06
N LEU A 29 -1.05 -8.16 1.29
CA LEU A 29 -0.94 -7.16 2.35
C LEU A 29 -2.26 -6.58 2.90
N MET A 30 -3.43 -7.06 2.46
CA MET A 30 -4.74 -6.54 2.93
C MET A 30 -5.38 -7.36 4.06
N LYS A 31 -4.89 -8.59 4.34
CA LYS A 31 -5.46 -9.46 5.39
C LYS A 31 -5.29 -8.92 6.82
N SER A 32 -4.24 -8.14 7.06
CA SER A 32 -3.92 -7.57 8.37
C SER A 32 -2.95 -6.41 8.16
N PRO A 33 -2.95 -5.38 9.03
CA PRO A 33 -1.96 -4.30 8.95
C PRO A 33 -0.55 -4.74 9.41
N PHE A 34 -0.42 -5.82 10.18
CA PHE A 34 0.86 -6.21 10.78
C PHE A 34 1.98 -6.50 9.76
N PRO A 35 1.76 -7.25 8.67
CA PRO A 35 2.77 -7.44 7.63
C PRO A 35 3.34 -6.12 7.09
N THR A 36 2.48 -5.16 6.79
CA THR A 36 2.89 -3.84 6.27
C THR A 36 3.69 -3.06 7.32
N ILE A 37 3.25 -3.08 8.57
CA ILE A 37 3.98 -2.43 9.68
C ILE A 37 5.39 -3.03 9.83
N ILE A 38 5.50 -4.36 9.78
CA ILE A 38 6.80 -5.05 9.87
C ILE A 38 7.71 -4.66 8.70
N ILE A 39 7.17 -4.61 7.47
CA ILE A 39 7.93 -4.15 6.29
C ILE A 39 8.43 -2.71 6.50
N CYS A 40 7.58 -1.79 6.95
CA CYS A 40 7.98 -0.40 7.21
C CYS A 40 9.06 -0.29 8.28
N ILE A 41 8.90 -0.98 9.42
CA ILE A 41 9.89 -0.96 10.51
C ILE A 41 11.22 -1.56 10.03
N SER A 42 11.17 -2.69 9.32
CA SER A 42 12.38 -3.33 8.78
C SER A 42 13.10 -2.45 7.75
N TYR A 43 12.35 -1.74 6.89
CA TYR A 43 12.89 -0.76 5.96
C TYR A 43 13.60 0.39 6.68
N ILE A 44 12.96 0.98 7.70
CA ILE A 44 13.55 2.06 8.50
C ILE A 44 14.84 1.57 9.18
N TYR A 45 14.79 0.41 9.82
CA TYR A 45 15.95 -0.19 10.46
C TYR A 45 17.10 -0.42 9.46
N PHE A 46 16.76 -0.98 8.30
CA PHE A 46 17.73 -1.26 7.24
C PHE A 46 18.39 0.02 6.73
N VAL A 47 17.63 1.04 6.38
CA VAL A 47 18.17 2.27 5.77
C VAL A 47 18.92 3.13 6.80
N LYS A 48 18.47 3.18 8.06
CA LYS A 48 19.07 4.07 9.08
C LYS A 48 20.25 3.46 9.81
N TYR A 49 20.26 2.14 10.03
CA TYR A 49 21.27 1.50 10.87
C TYR A 49 22.08 0.46 10.11
N LEU A 50 21.42 -0.59 9.63
CA LEU A 50 22.12 -1.76 9.07
C LEU A 50 22.86 -1.42 7.76
N GLY A 51 22.21 -0.72 6.84
CA GLY A 51 22.77 -0.31 5.55
C GLY A 51 24.04 0.54 5.69
N PRO A 52 24.01 1.66 6.43
CA PRO A 52 25.21 2.47 6.68
C PRO A 52 26.34 1.68 7.36
N GLN A 53 26.01 0.79 8.31
CA GLN A 53 27.00 -0.04 8.97
C GLN A 53 27.68 -1.03 8.01
N LEU A 54 26.92 -1.65 7.11
CA LEU A 54 27.44 -2.56 6.08
C LEU A 54 28.25 -1.83 5.01
N MET A 55 27.95 -0.56 4.73
CA MET A 55 28.64 0.26 3.74
C MET A 55 29.85 1.04 4.28
N LYS A 56 30.07 1.07 5.61
CA LYS A 56 31.10 1.89 6.25
C LYS A 56 32.51 1.74 5.66
N ASN A 57 32.88 0.52 5.26
CA ASN A 57 34.21 0.21 4.72
C ASN A 57 34.14 -0.24 3.24
N ARG A 58 33.07 0.09 2.52
CA ARG A 58 32.87 -0.29 1.12
C ARG A 58 32.72 0.95 0.26
N GLN A 59 33.23 0.89 -0.97
CA GLN A 59 33.00 1.96 -1.95
C GLN A 59 31.52 1.96 -2.38
N PRO A 60 30.97 3.13 -2.77
CA PRO A 60 29.62 3.22 -3.30
C PRO A 60 29.43 2.30 -4.51
N LEU A 61 28.30 1.60 -4.56
CA LEU A 61 27.95 0.75 -5.69
C LEU A 61 27.54 1.61 -6.88
N ASP A 62 28.07 1.32 -8.07
CA ASP A 62 27.54 1.92 -9.30
C ASP A 62 26.25 1.21 -9.72
N ILE A 63 25.13 1.81 -9.35
CA ILE A 63 23.78 1.33 -9.66
C ILE A 63 23.09 2.21 -10.71
N ARG A 64 23.85 2.95 -11.52
CA ARG A 64 23.28 3.91 -12.49
C ARG A 64 22.32 3.25 -13.48
N CYS A 65 22.72 2.14 -14.09
CA CYS A 65 21.87 1.42 -15.06
C CYS A 65 20.58 0.92 -14.40
N LEU A 66 20.69 0.34 -13.21
CA LEU A 66 19.54 -0.12 -12.43
C LEU A 66 18.58 1.04 -12.11
N MET A 67 19.11 2.21 -11.73
CA MET A 67 18.32 3.40 -11.43
C MET A 67 17.58 3.92 -12.67
N ILE A 68 18.22 3.91 -13.85
CA ILE A 68 17.56 4.30 -15.10
C ILE A 68 16.39 3.37 -15.41
N VAL A 69 16.60 2.04 -15.35
CA VAL A 69 15.56 1.05 -15.62
C VAL A 69 14.42 1.18 -14.61
N TYR A 70 14.75 1.31 -13.32
CA TYR A 70 13.78 1.48 -12.25
C TYR A 70 12.89 2.71 -12.49
N ASN A 71 13.48 3.87 -12.75
CA ASN A 71 12.72 5.11 -12.99
C ASN A 71 11.87 5.02 -14.26
N PHE A 72 12.38 4.38 -15.31
CA PHE A 72 11.61 4.16 -16.53
C PHE A 72 10.36 3.29 -16.28
N ILE A 73 10.52 2.18 -15.56
CA ILE A 73 9.40 1.33 -15.15
C ILE A 73 8.40 2.09 -14.27
N MET A 74 8.89 2.91 -13.33
CA MET A 74 8.04 3.73 -12.47
C MET A 74 7.17 4.72 -13.27
N VAL A 75 7.71 5.34 -14.32
CA VAL A 75 6.94 6.22 -15.21
C VAL A 75 5.87 5.44 -15.97
N LEU A 76 6.19 4.25 -16.50
CA LEU A 76 5.23 3.40 -17.20
C LEU A 76 4.08 2.97 -16.28
N ILE A 77 4.39 2.51 -15.07
CA ILE A 77 3.37 2.10 -14.08
C ILE A 77 2.50 3.30 -13.69
N SER A 78 3.10 4.46 -13.44
CA SER A 78 2.36 5.68 -13.09
C SER A 78 1.43 6.13 -14.22
N ALA A 79 1.90 6.10 -15.47
CA ALA A 79 1.10 6.40 -16.64
C ALA A 79 -0.05 5.39 -16.83
N LEU A 80 0.20 4.10 -16.59
CA LEU A 80 -0.83 3.06 -16.63
C LEU A 80 -1.89 3.27 -15.54
N MET A 81 -1.48 3.53 -14.30
CA MET A 81 -2.41 3.81 -13.19
C MET A 81 -3.26 5.05 -13.50
N PHE A 82 -2.65 6.11 -14.01
CA PHE A 82 -3.36 7.31 -14.41
C PHE A 82 -4.37 7.03 -15.52
N TYR A 83 -3.99 6.26 -16.54
CA TYR A 83 -4.90 5.85 -17.62
C TYR A 83 -6.07 5.01 -17.10
N LEU A 84 -5.82 4.03 -16.23
CA LEU A 84 -6.85 3.18 -15.63
C LEU A 84 -7.84 4.01 -14.81
N ILE A 85 -7.36 4.85 -13.88
CA ILE A 85 -8.24 5.69 -13.05
C ILE A 85 -9.02 6.67 -13.92
N SER A 86 -8.37 7.30 -14.89
CA SER A 86 -9.01 8.27 -15.79
C SER A 86 -10.14 7.63 -16.59
N THR A 87 -9.92 6.44 -17.16
CA THR A 87 -10.91 5.78 -18.02
C THR A 87 -11.97 5.01 -17.24
N LYS A 88 -11.66 4.52 -16.03
CA LYS A 88 -12.58 3.70 -15.23
C LYS A 88 -13.40 4.51 -14.24
N ALA A 89 -12.90 5.66 -13.80
CA ALA A 89 -13.60 6.59 -12.91
C ALA A 89 -13.90 7.92 -13.61
N TRP A 90 -12.92 8.82 -13.73
CA TRP A 90 -13.15 10.24 -14.06
C TRP A 90 -13.87 10.50 -15.39
N PHE A 91 -13.50 9.79 -16.45
CA PHE A 91 -14.15 9.93 -17.76
C PHE A 91 -15.28 8.93 -17.99
N ASN A 92 -15.67 8.18 -16.95
CA ASN A 92 -16.73 7.17 -17.00
C ASN A 92 -17.86 7.51 -16.02
N GLY A 93 -18.24 8.80 -15.97
CA GLY A 93 -19.41 9.28 -15.23
C GLY A 93 -19.17 9.71 -13.78
N TYR A 94 -17.95 9.55 -13.25
CA TYR A 94 -17.61 10.07 -11.92
C TYR A 94 -17.56 11.59 -11.92
N SER A 95 -18.08 12.20 -10.85
CA SER A 95 -17.89 13.62 -10.60
C SER A 95 -16.50 13.88 -10.01
N PHE A 96 -15.87 15.00 -10.38
CA PHE A 96 -14.66 15.50 -9.68
C PHE A 96 -14.98 16.12 -8.31
N LYS A 97 -16.22 15.99 -7.83
CA LYS A 97 -16.67 16.44 -6.50
C LYS A 97 -16.77 15.23 -5.55
N CYS A 98 -17.65 15.32 -4.55
CA CYS A 98 -17.95 14.19 -3.67
C CYS A 98 -18.62 13.08 -4.49
N GLU A 99 -17.90 11.98 -4.71
CA GLU A 99 -18.38 10.76 -5.32
C GLU A 99 -18.32 9.65 -4.27
N PRO A 100 -19.44 8.96 -3.98
CA PRO A 100 -19.44 7.87 -3.01
C PRO A 100 -18.67 6.65 -3.54
N VAL A 101 -18.15 5.84 -2.62
CA VAL A 101 -17.51 4.57 -2.98
C VAL A 101 -18.60 3.57 -3.41
N ASP A 102 -18.49 3.06 -4.64
CA ASP A 102 -19.30 1.94 -5.11
C ASP A 102 -18.68 0.63 -4.62
N TYR A 103 -19.43 -0.11 -3.79
CA TYR A 103 -19.02 -1.40 -3.22
C TYR A 103 -19.41 -2.61 -4.09
N SER A 104 -19.88 -2.39 -5.31
CA SER A 104 -20.22 -3.47 -6.25
C SER A 104 -19.01 -4.39 -6.52
N PRO A 105 -19.18 -5.73 -6.51
CA PRO A 105 -18.08 -6.68 -6.69
C PRO A 105 -17.72 -6.95 -8.17
N HIS A 106 -18.24 -6.16 -9.11
CA HIS A 106 -18.10 -6.40 -10.55
C HIS A 106 -17.79 -5.10 -11.31
N GLY A 107 -17.24 -5.24 -12.52
CA GLY A 107 -17.01 -4.12 -13.43
C GLY A 107 -15.93 -3.16 -12.96
N ASN A 108 -16.12 -1.87 -13.24
CA ASN A 108 -15.13 -0.83 -12.97
C ASN A 108 -14.93 -0.60 -11.46
N ALA A 109 -15.96 -0.82 -10.63
CA ALA A 109 -15.91 -0.64 -9.18
C ALA A 109 -14.87 -1.55 -8.50
N LEU A 110 -14.73 -2.80 -8.96
CA LEU A 110 -13.70 -3.72 -8.45
C LEU A 110 -12.28 -3.37 -8.95
N LEU A 111 -12.17 -2.79 -10.15
CA LEU A 111 -10.87 -2.40 -10.72
C LEU A 111 -10.26 -1.17 -10.07
N ILE A 112 -11.10 -0.32 -9.47
CA ILE A 112 -10.70 0.91 -8.75
C ILE A 112 -10.82 0.77 -7.23
N ALA A 113 -11.11 -0.44 -6.74
CA ALA A 113 -11.20 -0.76 -5.32
C ALA A 113 -9.85 -0.69 -4.61
#